data_AF-A0A9D0VKI3-F1
#
_entry.id   AF-A0A9D0VKI3-F1
#
_cell.length_a   1.000
_cell.length_b   1.000
_cell.length_c   1.000
_cell.angle_alpha   90.00
_cell.angle_beta   90.00
_cell.angle_gamma   90.00
#
_symmetry.space_group_name_H-M   'P 1'
#
loop_
_entity.id
_entity.type
_entity.pdbx_description
1 polymer ?
#
loop_
_entity_poly.entity_id
_entity_poly.type
_entity_poly.pdbx_seq_one_letter_code
_entity_poly.pdbx_strand_id
1 'polypeptide(L)' 'MFGRSRGLLAVSEADLITLLRELHRDTLGCPITPGALAEVGLLRLSDDLEHLRSLDRAAVIATLVAVIAERRAAHRAQAR' A
#
# COMPACT_ATOMS: atom_id res chain seq x y z
N MET A 1 7.18 -18.74 9.82
CA MET A 1 5.73 -18.94 10.07
C MET A 1 5.04 -17.80 9.36
N PHE A 2 4.56 -18.00 8.13
CA PHE A 2 3.88 -16.95 7.36
C PHE A 2 2.53 -16.70 8.02
N GLY A 3 2.47 -15.67 8.88
CA GLY A 3 1.19 -15.13 9.30
C GLY A 3 0.41 -14.81 8.03
N ARG A 4 -0.85 -15.26 7.93
CA ARG A 4 -1.72 -14.99 6.79
C ARG A 4 -1.91 -13.48 6.66
N SER A 5 -1.00 -12.80 5.98
CA SER A 5 -1.18 -11.41 5.58
C SER A 5 -2.48 -11.38 4.78
N ARG A 6 -3.40 -10.45 5.10
CA ARG A 6 -4.61 -10.27 4.29
C ARG A 6 -4.31 -9.38 3.08
N GLY A 7 -3.02 -9.23 2.75
CA GLY A 7 -2.50 -8.27 1.79
C GLY A 7 -3.03 -6.87 2.07
N LEU A 8 -3.35 -6.15 0.99
CA LEU A 8 -3.88 -4.80 1.08
C LEU A 8 -5.23 -4.71 1.81
N LEU A 9 -5.92 -5.80 2.13
CA LEU A 9 -7.17 -5.75 2.92
C LEU A 9 -6.91 -5.42 4.40
N ALA A 10 -5.75 -5.77 4.96
CA ALA A 10 -5.39 -5.44 6.34
C ALA A 10 -4.83 -4.02 6.50
N VAL A 11 -4.39 -3.39 5.41
CA VAL A 11 -3.80 -2.05 5.43
C VAL A 11 -4.90 -0.98 5.52
N SER A 12 -4.74 0.02 6.37
CA SER A 12 -5.72 1.12 6.51
C SER A 12 -5.73 2.02 5.27
N GLU A 13 -6.85 2.71 4.97
CA GLU A 13 -6.86 3.66 3.85
C GLU A 13 -5.84 4.80 4.05
N ALA A 14 -5.66 5.28 5.28
CA ALA A 14 -4.67 6.31 5.60
C ALA A 14 -3.23 5.85 5.27
N ASP A 15 -2.92 4.59 5.54
CA ASP A 15 -1.61 4.00 5.21
C ASP A 15 -1.42 3.84 3.71
N LEU A 16 -2.45 3.40 2.97
CA LEU A 16 -2.41 3.30 1.51
C LEU A 16 -2.18 4.67 0.86
N ILE A 17 -2.84 5.71 1.38
CA ILE A 17 -2.63 7.10 0.93
C ILE A 17 -1.21 7.55 1.25
N THR A 18 -0.67 7.19 2.42
CA THR A 18 0.70 7.56 2.81
C THR A 18 1.72 6.89 1.90
N LEU A 19 1.60 5.58 1.64
CA LEU A 19 2.41 4.87 0.65
C LEU A 19 2.39 5.55 -0.72
N LEU A 20 1.19 5.86 -1.22
CA LEU A 20 1.03 6.49 -2.53
C LEU A 20 1.70 7.87 -2.57
N ARG A 21 1.58 8.66 -1.50
CA ARG A 21 2.23 9.98 -1.40
C ARG A 21 3.75 9.88 -1.40
N GLU A 22 4.32 8.96 -0.65
CA GLU A 22 5.78 8.78 -0.58
C GLU A 22 6.35 8.21 -1.90
N LEU A 23 5.59 7.36 -2.60
CA LEU A 23 5.93 6.94 -3.96
C LEU A 23 5.92 8.09 -4.97
N HIS A 24 4.95 9.01 -4.87
CA HIS A 24 4.91 10.20 -5.75
C HIS A 24 6.00 11.22 -5.44
N ARG A 25 6.45 11.28 -4.18
CA ARG A 25 7.52 12.18 -3.72
C ARG A 25 8.92 11.61 -3.97
N ASP A 26 9.00 10.39 -4.49
CA ASP A 26 10.25 9.64 -4.68
C ASP A 26 11.04 9.42 -3.37
N THR A 27 10.37 9.53 -2.23
CA THR A 27 10.91 9.23 -0.90
C THR A 27 10.79 7.74 -0.57
N LEU A 28 9.87 7.04 -1.22
CA LEU A 28 9.80 5.58 -1.21
C LEU A 28 10.31 5.02 -2.54
N GLY A 29 11.41 4.26 -2.47
CA GLY A 29 11.97 3.56 -3.61
C GLY A 29 11.12 2.39 -4.08
N CYS A 30 11.22 2.07 -5.38
CA CYS A 30 10.71 0.83 -5.98
C CYS A 30 11.89 -0.01 -6.48
N PRO A 31 11.96 -1.32 -6.18
CA PRO A 31 10.95 -2.12 -5.50
C PRO A 31 10.78 -1.74 -4.03
N ILE A 32 9.56 -1.89 -3.50
CA ILE A 32 9.30 -1.59 -2.08
C ILE A 32 10.09 -2.60 -1.24
N THR A 33 11.01 -2.11 -0.41
CA THR A 33 11.80 -2.94 0.50
C THR A 33 11.45 -2.65 1.95
N PRO A 34 11.71 -3.57 2.90
CA PRO A 34 11.57 -3.29 4.32
C PRO A 34 12.38 -2.07 4.78
N GLY A 35 13.57 -1.85 4.20
CA GLY A 35 14.41 -0.68 4.49
C GLY A 35 13.74 0.63 4.07
N ALA A 36 13.26 0.70 2.82
CA ALA A 36 12.52 1.87 2.32
C ALA A 36 11.26 2.14 3.15
N LEU A 37 10.55 1.09 3.58
CA LEU A 37 9.40 1.23 4.49
C LEU A 37 9.82 1.76 5.87
N ALA A 38 10.96 1.36 6.40
CA ALA A 38 11.46 1.86 7.67
C ALA A 38 11.79 3.36 7.62
N GLU A 39 12.38 3.84 6.52
CA GLU A 39 12.72 5.26 6.32
C GLU A 39 11.49 6.18 6.36
N VAL A 40 10.33 5.69 5.90
CA VAL A 40 9.07 6.45 5.91
C VAL A 40 8.14 6.08 7.08
N GLY A 41 8.62 5.31 8.06
CA GLY A 41 7.84 4.94 9.26
C GLY A 41 6.73 3.91 9.02
N LEU A 42 6.83 3.11 7.95
CA LEU A 42 5.84 2.12 7.52
C LEU A 42 6.32 0.66 7.64
N LEU A 43 7.42 0.38 8.36
CA LEU A 43 8.00 -0.96 8.50
C LEU A 43 6.98 -2.04 8.93
N ARG A 44 6.01 -1.66 9.77
CA ARG A 44 4.91 -2.55 10.22
C ARG A 44 4.04 -3.12 9.09
N LEU A 45 4.07 -2.51 7.90
CA LEU A 45 3.32 -2.96 6.73
C LEU A 45 4.12 -3.94 5.86
N SER A 46 5.35 -4.25 6.23
CA SER A 46 6.27 -5.09 5.45
C SER A 46 5.64 -6.40 4.96
N ASP A 47 4.91 -7.08 5.85
CA ASP A 47 4.29 -8.38 5.54
C ASP A 47 3.03 -8.22 4.67
N ASP A 48 2.20 -7.22 4.93
CA ASP A 48 1.00 -6.95 4.13
C ASP A 48 1.32 -6.46 2.70
N LEU A 49 2.51 -5.89 2.50
CA LEU A 49 2.99 -5.35 1.23
C LEU A 49 3.94 -6.31 0.47
N GLU A 50 4.17 -7.52 0.97
CA GLU A 50 5.08 -8.49 0.34
C GLU A 50 4.78 -8.73 -1.15
N HIS A 51 3.49 -8.74 -1.50
CA HIS A 51 2.98 -8.95 -2.85
C HIS A 51 3.33 -7.81 -3.82
N LEU A 52 3.55 -6.59 -3.31
CA LEU A 52 3.89 -5.43 -4.14
C LEU A 52 5.39 -5.35 -4.47
N ARG A 53 6.25 -6.12 -3.81
CA ARG A 53 7.72 -6.01 -3.98
C ARG A 53 8.23 -6.45 -5.35
N SER A 54 7.45 -7.25 -6.07
CA SER A 54 7.77 -7.74 -7.41
C SER A 54 7.31 -6.80 -8.53
N LEU A 55 6.54 -5.76 -8.20
CA LEU A 55 5.96 -4.83 -9.15
C LEU A 55 6.89 -3.65 -9.41
N ASP A 56 6.85 -3.14 -10.64
CA ASP A 56 7.46 -1.85 -10.96
C ASP A 56 6.65 -0.69 -10.34
N ARG A 57 7.27 0.49 -10.32
CA ARG A 57 6.66 1.69 -9.71
C ARG A 57 5.28 2.01 -10.27
N ALA A 58 5.10 1.93 -11.60
CA ALA A 58 3.84 2.28 -12.23
C ALA A 58 2.74 1.28 -11.84
N ALA A 59 3.07 -0.01 -11.80
CA ALA A 59 2.18 -1.06 -11.35
C ALA A 59 1.78 -0.88 -9.87
N VAL A 60 2.73 -0.59 -8.98
CA VAL A 60 2.44 -0.30 -7.56
C VAL A 60 1.49 0.88 -7.41
N ILE A 61 1.77 1.99 -8.10
CA ILE A 61 0.92 3.20 -8.06
C ILE A 61 -0.50 2.87 -8.55
N ALA A 62 -0.62 2.19 -9.69
CA ALA A 62 -1.91 1.80 -10.25
C ALA A 62 -2.71 0.92 -9.28
N THR A 63 -2.06 -0.06 -8.63
CA THR A 63 -2.69 -0.92 -7.63
C THR A 63 -3.19 -0.10 -6.42
N LEU A 64 -2.35 0.79 -5.87
CA LEU A 64 -2.75 1.62 -4.72
C LEU A 64 -3.93 2.53 -5.06
N VAL A 65 -3.90 3.18 -6.23
CA VAL A 65 -4.99 4.04 -6.71
C VAL A 65 -6.28 3.25 -6.86
N ALA A 66 -6.23 2.08 -7.49
CA ALA A 66 -7.40 1.22 -7.69
C ALA A 66 -8.02 0.79 -6.35
N VAL A 67 -7.20 0.30 -5.40
CA VAL A 67 -7.69 -0.15 -4.09
C VAL A 67 -8.29 1.00 -3.28
N ILE A 68 -7.66 2.18 -3.29
CA ILE A 68 -8.21 3.37 -2.60
C ILE A 68 -9.56 3.77 -3.23
N ALA A 69 -9.63 3.80 -4.57
CA ALA A 69 -10.86 4.16 -5.28
C ALA A 69 -12.01 3.19 -4.96
N GLU A 70 -11.73 1.89 -4.94
CA GLU A 70 -12.71 0.85 -4.66
C GLU A 70 -13.21 0.91 -3.22
N ARG A 71 -12.32 1.10 -2.24
CA ARG A 71 -12.71 1.31 -0.83
C ARG A 71 -13.62 2.50 -0.66
N ARG A 72 -13.28 3.64 -1.28
CA ARG A 72 -14.11 4.85 -1.24
C ARG A 72 -15.47 4.63 -1.90
N ALA A 73 -15.53 3.87 -2.99
CA ALA A 73 -16.78 3.52 -3.64
C ALA A 73 -17.66 2.64 -2.73
N ALA A 74 -17.06 1.63 -2.10
CA ALA A 74 -17.74 0.76 -1.14
C ALA A 74 -18.31 1.53 0.06
N HIS A 75 -17.52 2.45 0.65
CA HIS A 75 -17.99 3.30 1.74
C HIS A 75 -19.17 4.18 1.33
N ARG A 76 -19.16 4.77 0.13
CA ARG A 76 -20.29 5.56 -0.38
C ARG A 76 -21.53 4.70 -0.64
N ALA A 77 -21.38 3.45 -1.07
CA ALA A 77 -22.49 2.53 -1.30
C ALA A 77 -23.17 2.11 0.01
N GLN A 78 -22.39 1.92 1.08
CA GLN A 78 -22.91 1.56 2.41
C GLN A 78 -23.63 2.70 3.14
N ALA A 79 -23.36 3.95 2.74
CA ALA A 79 -23.99 5.14 3.31
C ALA A 79 -25.35 5.50 2.66
N ARG A 80 -25.83 4.67 1.73
CA ARG A 80 -27.13 4.80 1.04
C ARG A 80 -28.08 3.72 1.52
#